data_AF-A0A928XE44-F1
#
_entry.id   AF-A0A928XE44-F1
#
_cell.length_a   1.000
_cell.length_b   1.000
_cell.length_c   1.000
_cell.angle_alpha   90.00
_cell.angle_beta   90.00
_cell.angle_gamma   90.00
#
_symmetry.space_group_name_H-M   'P 1'
#
loop_
_entity.id
_entity.type
_entity.pdbx_description
1 polymer ?
#
loop_
_entity_poly.entity_id
_entity_poly.type
_entity_poly.pdbx_seq_one_letter_code
_entity_poly.pdbx_strand_id
1 'polypeptide(L)' 'MTGLEALQSVQYLTVKGERVAVISADDWEALIEWLETLEDIQIAKQAFAQLNTSDGDRKRAGWLRWDEVKEELA' A
#
# COMPACT_ATOMS: atom_id res chain seq x y z
N MET A 1 7.14 -6.78 -13.09
CA MET A 1 5.78 -7.14 -13.54
C MET A 1 4.82 -6.14 -12.92
N THR A 2 3.81 -5.67 -13.65
CA THR A 2 2.75 -4.84 -13.06
C THR A 2 1.78 -5.72 -12.25
N GLY A 3 1.04 -5.15 -11.29
CA GLY A 3 0.04 -5.92 -10.53
C GLY A 3 -1.01 -6.59 -11.44
N LEU A 4 -1.35 -5.97 -12.57
CA LEU A 4 -2.28 -6.57 -13.53
C LEU A 4 -1.68 -7.81 -14.23
N GLU A 5 -0.40 -7.76 -14.61
CA GLU A 5 0.30 -8.89 -15.22
C GLU A 5 0.41 -10.07 -14.25
N ALA A 6 0.63 -9.81 -12.96
CA ALA A 6 0.65 -10.84 -11.92
C ALA A 6 -0.73 -11.49 -11.71
N LEU A 7 -1.82 -10.73 -11.74
CA LEU A 7 -3.18 -11.29 -11.70
C LEU A 7 -3.51 -12.15 -12.93
N GLN A 8 -2.92 -11.81 -14.08
CA GLN A 8 -3.10 -12.57 -15.32
C GLN A 8 -2.25 -13.84 -15.37
N SER A 9 -1.20 -13.96 -14.55
CA SER A 9 -0.34 -15.15 -14.51
C SER A 9 -0.90 -16.28 -13.65
N VAL A 10 -2.01 -16.03 -12.92
CA VAL A 10 -2.64 -16.98 -12.02
C VAL A 10 -3.06 -18.26 -12.74
N GLN A 11 -2.58 -19.38 -12.23
CA GLN A 11 -3.01 -20.71 -12.64
C GLN A 11 -4.02 -21.27 -11.63
N TYR A 12 -4.84 -22.21 -12.06
CA TYR A 12 -5.81 -22.85 -11.17
C TYR A 12 -5.57 -24.35 -11.11
N LEU A 13 -5.52 -24.90 -9.89
CA LEU A 13 -5.37 -26.33 -9.63
C LEU A 13 -6.52 -26.83 -8.77
N THR A 14 -6.87 -28.11 -8.88
CA THR A 14 -7.82 -28.75 -7.95
C THR A 14 -7.05 -29.63 -6.97
N VAL A 15 -7.11 -29.31 -5.68
CA VAL A 15 -6.47 -30.05 -4.60
C VAL A 15 -7.56 -30.55 -3.66
N LYS A 16 -7.69 -31.88 -3.52
CA LYS A 16 -8.70 -32.53 -2.65
C LYS A 16 -10.16 -32.06 -2.93
N GLY A 17 -10.48 -31.76 -4.19
CA GLY A 17 -11.81 -31.31 -4.60
C GLY A 17 -12.02 -29.79 -4.50
N GLU A 18 -11.05 -29.04 -4.00
CA GLU A 18 -11.10 -27.58 -3.92
C GLU A 18 -10.26 -26.95 -5.03
N ARG A 19 -10.81 -25.92 -5.69
CA ARG A 19 -10.10 -25.17 -6.73
C ARG A 19 -9.31 -24.04 -6.11
N VAL A 20 -7.99 -24.09 -6.23
CA VAL A 20 -7.06 -23.09 -5.69
C VAL A 20 -6.42 -22.29 -6.82
N ALA A 21 -6.09 -21.03 -6.53
CA ALA A 21 -5.27 -20.18 -7.38
C ALA A 21 -3.80 -20.34 -6.99
N VAL A 22 -2.92 -20.48 -7.97
CA VAL A 22 -1.47 -20.63 -7.80
C VAL A 22 -0.78 -19.52 -8.57
N ILE A 23 0.11 -18.83 -7.88
CA ILE A 23 0.93 -17.74 -8.37
C ILE A 23 2.34 -17.91 -7.78
N SER A 24 3.36 -17.33 -8.42
CA SER A 24 4.71 -17.34 -7.85
C SER A 24 4.75 -16.50 -6.57
N ALA A 25 5.68 -16.82 -5.66
CA ALA A 25 5.84 -16.04 -4.42
C ALA A 25 6.25 -14.59 -4.73
N ASP A 26 7.19 -14.40 -5.66
CA ASP A 26 7.64 -13.08 -6.09
C ASP A 26 6.49 -12.23 -6.66
N ASP A 27 5.60 -12.82 -7.46
CA ASP A 27 4.43 -12.11 -8.01
C ASP A 27 3.39 -11.82 -6.92
N TRP A 28 3.25 -12.70 -5.92
CA TRP A 28 2.38 -12.47 -4.77
C TRP A 28 2.87 -11.30 -3.91
N GLU A 29 4.17 -11.23 -3.61
CA GLU A 29 4.78 -10.12 -2.89
C GLU A 29 4.64 -8.81 -3.68
N ALA A 30 4.90 -8.85 -5.00
CA ALA A 30 4.74 -7.69 -5.86
C ALA A 30 3.27 -7.18 -5.92
N LEU A 31 2.29 -8.07 -5.80
CA LEU A 31 0.87 -7.69 -5.72
C LEU A 31 0.53 -6.98 -4.41
N ILE A 32 1.07 -7.47 -3.29
CA ILE A 32 0.89 -6.83 -1.97
C ILE A 32 1.50 -5.43 -1.99
N GLU A 33 2.76 -5.31 -2.38
CA GLU A 33 3.48 -4.03 -2.48
C GLU A 33 2.75 -3.04 -3.42
N TRP A 34 2.18 -3.53 -4.52
CA TRP A 34 1.38 -2.71 -5.42
C TRP A 34 0.10 -2.18 -4.75
N LEU A 35 -0.61 -3.02 -3.99
CA LEU A 35 -1.80 -2.59 -3.24
C LEU A 35 -1.44 -1.57 -2.15
N GLU A 36 -0.39 -1.83 -1.38
CA GLU A 36 0.12 -0.90 -0.36
C GLU A 36 0.51 0.44 -1.00
N THR A 37 1.18 0.42 -2.15
CA THR A 37 1.51 1.65 -2.90
C THR A 37 0.25 2.44 -3.29
N LEU A 38 -0.84 1.78 -3.69
CA LEU A 38 -2.09 2.47 -4.02
C LEU A 38 -2.72 3.14 -2.80
N GLU A 39 -2.68 2.47 -1.64
CA GLU A 39 -3.17 3.00 -0.37
C GLU A 39 -2.30 4.18 0.10
N ASP A 40 -0.99 4.03 0.06
CA ASP A 40 -0.01 5.07 0.41
C ASP A 40 -0.15 6.32 -0.46
N ILE A 41 -0.35 6.14 -1.78
CA ILE A 41 -0.62 7.27 -2.69
C ILE A 41 -1.86 8.04 -2.26
N GLN A 42 -2.91 7.33 -1.82
CA GLN A 42 -4.14 7.97 -1.39
C GLN A 42 -3.94 8.75 -0.08
N ILE A 43 -3.22 8.17 0.89
CA ILE A 43 -2.85 8.85 2.14
C ILE A 43 -1.99 10.09 1.83
N ALA A 44 -0.99 9.96 0.96
CA ALA A 44 -0.12 11.06 0.57
C ALA A 44 -0.89 12.20 -0.11
N LYS A 45 -1.83 11.89 -1.00
CA LYS A 45 -2.70 12.90 -1.63
C LYS A 45 -3.55 13.65 -0.60
N GLN A 46 -4.14 12.94 0.36
CA GLN A 46 -4.94 13.55 1.42
C GLN A 46 -4.09 14.43 2.34
N ALA A 47 -2.93 13.94 2.78
CA ALA A 47 -1.99 14.69 3.59
C ALA A 47 -1.49 15.96 2.86
N PHE A 48 -1.21 15.85 1.56
CA PHE A 48 -0.80 16.99 0.74
C PHE A 48 -1.93 18.02 0.58
N ALA A 49 -3.18 17.59 0.42
CA ALA A 49 -4.32 18.50 0.37
C ALA A 49 -4.46 19.30 1.69
N GLN A 50 -4.34 18.64 2.84
CA GLN A 50 -4.37 19.29 4.16
C GLN A 50 -3.20 20.27 4.37
N LEU A 51 -2.02 19.92 3.85
CA LEU A 51 -0.86 20.80 3.88
C LEU A 51 -1.09 22.06 3.03
N ASN A 52 -1.69 21.91 1.84
CA ASN A 52 -2.03 23.04 0.97
C ASN A 52 -3.08 23.96 1.60
N THR A 53 -4.10 23.43 2.27
CA THR A 53 -5.06 24.26 3.04
C THR A 53 -4.40 24.98 4.22
N SER A 54 -3.20 24.54 4.60
CA SER A 54 -2.39 25.12 5.66
C SER A 54 -1.26 26.02 5.10
N ASP A 55 -1.36 26.48 3.85
CA ASP A 55 -0.36 27.31 3.16
C ASP A 55 1.05 26.67 3.12
N GLY A 56 1.13 25.34 3.17
CA GLY A 56 2.41 24.63 3.23
C GLY A 56 3.03 24.57 4.64
N ASP A 57 2.39 25.15 5.66
CA ASP A 57 2.87 25.09 7.04
C ASP A 57 2.47 23.75 7.69
N ARG A 58 3.48 22.91 7.90
CA ARG A 58 3.33 21.58 8.50
C ARG A 58 2.80 21.61 9.94
N LYS A 59 3.18 22.63 10.73
CA LYS A 59 2.69 22.76 12.12
C LYS A 59 1.21 23.15 12.13
N ARG A 60 0.81 24.08 11.25
CA ARG A 60 -0.61 24.43 11.06
C ARG A 60 -1.44 23.25 10.53
N ALA A 61 -0.84 22.40 9.69
CA ALA A 61 -1.46 21.18 9.20
C ALA A 61 -1.56 20.06 10.27
N GLY A 62 -1.07 20.29 11.49
CA GLY A 62 -1.11 19.32 12.58
C GLY A 62 -0.09 18.19 12.46
N TRP A 63 0.92 18.33 11.60
CA TRP A 63 1.94 17.29 11.44
C TRP A 63 2.90 17.28 12.63
N LEU A 64 3.13 16.08 13.16
CA LEU A 64 4.07 15.83 14.25
C LEU A 64 5.43 15.43 13.67
N ARG A 65 6.51 15.74 14.37
CA ARG A 65 7.85 15.30 13.96
C ARG A 65 8.01 13.84 14.34
N TRP A 66 8.53 13.03 13.41
CA TRP A 66 8.70 11.59 13.62
C TRP A 66 9.47 11.25 14.91
N ASP A 67 10.57 11.96 15.18
CA ASP A 67 11.37 11.74 16.38
C ASP A 67 10.62 12.03 17.70
N GLU A 68 9.52 12.78 17.64
CA GLU A 68 8.71 13.13 18.81
C GLU A 68 7.61 12.08 19.09
N VAL A 69 7.24 11.24 18.11
CA VAL A 69 6.07 10.34 18.22
C VAL A 69 6.38 8.87 17.98
N LYS A 70 7.56 8.53 17.42
CA LYS A 70 7.89 7.15 17.03
C LYS A 70 7.83 6.15 18.18
N GLU A 71 8.14 6.58 19.41
CA GLU A 71 8.12 5.72 20.60
C GLU A 71 6.69 5.39 21.07
N GLU A 72 5.67 6.13 20.62
CA GLU A 72 4.25 5.87 20.94
C GLU A 72 3.64 4.79 20.04
N LEU A 73 4.34 4.38 18.98
CA LEU A 73 3.88 3.43 17.97
C LEU A 73 4.51 2.02 18.14
N ALA A 74 5.30 1.82 19.19
CA ALA A 74 5.96 0.55 19.53
C ALA A 74 5.11 -0.30 20.49
#